data_AF-A0A3E0P8K3-F1
#
_entry.id   AF-A0A3E0P8K3-F1
#
_cell.length_a   1.000
_cell.length_b   1.000
_cell.length_c   1.000
_cell.angle_alpha   90.00
_cell.angle_beta   90.00
_cell.angle_gamma   90.00
#
_symmetry.space_group_name_H-M   'P 1'
#
loop_
_entity.id
_entity.type
_entity.pdbx_description
1 polymer ?
#
loop_
_entity_poly.entity_id
_entity_poly.type
_entity_poly.pdbx_seq_one_letter_code
_entity_poly.pdbx_strand_id
1 'polypeptide(L)'
;MHAARLQSLPRPNARWLPALAAWLVLTLVAGCGYPETQPMNMEIITSLRTACSARNGEWLDANEAKIEQRRASGQMRDDEYEAFMEIVRQARGGDWAGAEGACLKFQNSQRPTDEQVAKIRAFHAK
;
A
#
# COMPACT_ATOMS: atom_id res chain seq x y z
N MET A 1 -44.07 -22.72 -35.53
CA MET A 1 -42.86 -23.40 -36.07
C MET A 1 -41.82 -22.34 -36.44
N HIS A 2 -40.97 -21.93 -35.50
CA HIS A 2 -39.83 -21.04 -35.76
C HIS A 2 -38.59 -21.66 -35.13
N ALA A 3 -37.84 -22.38 -35.96
CA ALA A 3 -36.55 -22.95 -35.59
C ALA A 3 -35.53 -21.81 -35.52
N ALA A 4 -34.98 -21.62 -34.31
CA ALA A 4 -33.93 -20.66 -34.02
C ALA A 4 -32.67 -20.97 -34.84
N ARG A 5 -32.30 -20.04 -35.71
CA ARG A 5 -31.01 -20.01 -36.40
C ARG A 5 -29.95 -19.59 -35.38
N LEU A 6 -29.44 -20.54 -34.60
CA LEU A 6 -28.26 -20.34 -33.75
C LEU A 6 -27.06 -20.11 -34.67
N GLN A 7 -26.71 -18.83 -34.80
CA GLN A 7 -25.55 -18.37 -35.55
C GLN A 7 -24.28 -18.93 -34.88
N SER A 8 -23.46 -19.57 -35.71
CA SER A 8 -22.15 -20.10 -35.38
C SER A 8 -21.27 -19.04 -34.74
N LEU A 9 -21.08 -19.11 -33.42
CA LEU A 9 -20.01 -18.36 -32.76
C LEU A 9 -18.67 -18.79 -33.38
N PRO A 10 -17.81 -17.86 -33.80
CA PRO A 10 -16.49 -18.19 -34.30
C PRO A 10 -15.75 -18.95 -33.19
N ARG A 11 -15.30 -20.18 -33.48
CA ARG A 11 -14.49 -20.96 -32.55
C ARG A 11 -13.20 -20.16 -32.31
N PRO A 12 -12.95 -19.64 -31.10
CA PRO A 12 -11.75 -18.88 -30.84
C PRO A 12 -10.54 -19.78 -31.12
N ASN A 13 -9.68 -19.32 -31.99
CA ASN A 13 -8.48 -20.01 -32.42
C ASN A 13 -7.68 -20.39 -31.15
N ALA A 14 -7.54 -21.67 -30.85
CA ALA A 14 -6.94 -22.19 -29.60
C ALA A 14 -5.50 -21.69 -29.34
N ARG A 15 -4.87 -21.05 -30.33
CA ARG A 15 -3.55 -20.42 -30.26
C ARG A 15 -3.51 -19.19 -29.35
N TRP A 16 -4.65 -18.56 -29.05
CA TRP A 16 -4.70 -17.31 -28.26
C TRP A 16 -5.05 -17.56 -26.78
N LEU A 17 -5.52 -18.76 -26.45
CA LEU A 17 -5.78 -19.21 -25.07
C LEU A 17 -4.54 -19.10 -24.15
N PRO A 18 -3.31 -19.52 -24.56
CA PRO A 18 -2.16 -19.37 -23.68
C PRO A 18 -1.76 -17.91 -23.48
N ALA A 19 -1.96 -17.04 -24.48
CA ALA A 19 -1.65 -15.62 -24.39
C ALA A 19 -2.61 -14.88 -23.43
N LEU A 20 -3.90 -15.21 -23.49
CA LEU A 20 -4.92 -14.68 -22.57
C LEU A 20 -4.69 -15.18 -21.13
N ALA A 21 -4.33 -16.45 -20.96
CA ALA A 21 -3.99 -17.01 -19.65
C ALA A 21 -2.73 -16.34 -19.06
N ALA A 22 -1.69 -16.16 -19.87
CA ALA A 22 -0.46 -15.48 -19.45
C ALA A 22 -0.70 -14.02 -19.06
N TRP A 23 -1.57 -13.31 -19.80
CA TRP A 23 -1.94 -11.94 -19.47
C TRP A 23 -2.73 -11.84 -18.17
N LEU A 24 -3.66 -12.77 -17.92
CA LEU A 24 -4.43 -12.84 -16.67
C LEU A 24 -3.52 -13.16 -15.46
N VAL A 25 -2.56 -14.08 -15.61
CA VAL A 25 -1.55 -14.38 -14.58
C VAL A 25 -0.67 -13.15 -14.30
N LEU A 26 -0.29 -12.39 -15.33
CA LEU A 26 0.50 -11.17 -15.15
C LEU A 26 -0.24 -10.10 -14.32
N THR A 27 -1.56 -9.98 -14.49
CA THR A 27 -2.37 -9.02 -13.72
C THR A 27 -2.59 -9.43 -12.26
N LEU A 28 -2.48 -10.72 -11.93
CA LEU A 28 -2.64 -11.22 -10.55
C LEU A 28 -1.40 -10.98 -9.68
N VAL A 29 -0.22 -10.79 -10.29
CA VAL A 29 1.04 -10.47 -9.55
C VAL A 29 1.19 -8.97 -9.32
N ALA A 30 0.44 -8.13 -10.04
CA ALA A 30 0.41 -6.67 -9.82
C ALA A 30 -0.51 -6.25 -8.66
N GLY A 31 -0.99 -7.20 -7.85
CA GLY A 31 -1.61 -6.93 -6.56
C GLY A 31 -0.56 -6.63 -5.50
N CYS A 32 0.16 -5.51 -5.63
CA CYS A 32 1.00 -5.00 -4.56
C CYS A 32 0.10 -4.54 -3.41
N GLY A 33 -0.19 -5.45 -2.48
CA GLY A 33 -0.56 -5.06 -1.13
C GLY A 33 0.58 -4.19 -0.60
N TYR A 34 0.27 -2.95 -0.22
CA TYR A 34 1.22 -2.14 0.52
C TYR A 34 1.64 -2.93 1.76
N PRO A 35 2.93 -2.93 2.12
CA PRO A 35 3.39 -3.66 3.28
C PRO A 35 2.59 -3.23 4.52
N GLU A 36 2.15 -4.19 5.34
CA GLU A 36 1.49 -3.84 6.59
C GLU A 36 2.56 -3.30 7.54
N THR A 37 2.45 -2.04 8.00
CA THR A 37 3.26 -1.52 9.09
C THR A 37 2.83 -2.19 10.38
N GLN A 38 3.80 -2.55 11.21
CA GLN A 38 3.45 -3.00 12.55
C GLN A 38 2.76 -1.85 13.29
N PRO A 39 1.77 -2.12 14.18
CA PRO A 39 1.11 -1.08 14.97
C PRO A 39 2.08 -0.15 15.70
N MET A 40 3.26 -0.69 16.05
CA MET A 40 4.33 0.03 16.73
C MET A 40 4.99 1.12 15.89
N ASN A 41 4.83 1.12 14.55
CA ASN A 41 5.40 2.10 13.61
C ASN A 41 4.36 3.10 13.07
N MET A 42 3.09 3.01 13.51
CA MET A 42 2.03 3.95 13.10
C MET A 42 2.30 5.41 13.48
N GLU A 43 3.02 5.61 14.58
CA GLU A 43 3.46 6.94 15.01
C GLU A 43 4.43 7.55 14.00
N ILE A 44 5.35 6.75 13.45
CA ILE A 44 6.33 7.22 12.45
C ILE A 44 5.60 7.69 11.21
N ILE A 45 4.69 6.89 10.65
CA ILE A 45 3.99 7.30 9.42
C ILE A 45 3.10 8.53 9.63
N THR A 46 2.55 8.70 10.83
CA THR A 46 1.79 9.91 11.19
C THR A 46 2.69 11.14 11.27
N SER A 47 3.83 11.03 11.96
CA SER A 47 4.80 12.12 12.07
C SER A 47 5.42 12.47 10.71
N LEU A 48 5.74 11.46 9.89
CA LEU A 48 6.27 11.63 8.55
C LEU A 48 5.25 12.35 7.65
N ARG A 49 3.96 11.98 7.72
CA ARG A 49 2.90 12.70 7.01
C ARG A 49 2.87 14.18 7.40
N THR A 50 2.97 14.49 8.70
CA THR A 50 3.02 15.88 9.19
C THR A 50 4.25 16.62 8.66
N ALA A 51 5.41 15.97 8.60
CA ALA A 51 6.61 16.53 8.00
C ALA A 51 6.42 16.84 6.51
N CYS A 52 5.82 15.92 5.75
CA CYS A 52 5.51 16.10 4.33
C CYS A 52 4.50 17.24 4.10
N SER A 53 3.41 17.28 4.87
CA SER A 53 2.37 18.33 4.73
C SER A 53 2.91 19.71 5.09
N ALA A 54 3.78 19.79 6.11
CA ALA A 54 4.44 21.03 6.51
C ALA A 54 5.64 21.40 5.61
N ARG A 55 6.05 20.50 4.71
CA ARG A 55 7.28 20.61 3.88
C ARG A 55 8.51 20.94 4.73
N ASN A 56 8.59 20.33 5.90
CA ASN A 56 9.63 20.63 6.87
C ASN A 56 10.77 19.60 6.75
N GLY A 57 11.91 20.06 6.22
CA GLY A 57 13.10 19.22 6.02
C GLY A 57 13.71 18.71 7.32
N GLU A 58 13.73 19.52 8.39
CA GLU A 58 14.26 19.10 9.69
C GLU A 58 13.42 17.97 10.30
N TRP A 59 12.09 18.06 10.16
CA TRP A 59 11.19 17.00 10.63
C TRP A 59 11.29 15.75 9.76
N LEU A 60 11.58 15.90 8.47
CA LEU A 60 11.86 14.79 7.57
C LEU A 60 13.14 14.06 7.99
N ASP A 61 14.22 14.79 8.25
CA ASP A 61 15.50 14.25 8.72
C ASP A 61 15.34 13.50 10.05
N ALA A 62 14.57 14.06 11.00
CA ALA A 62 14.28 13.42 12.26
C ALA A 62 13.47 12.12 12.11
N ASN A 63 12.56 12.06 11.14
CA ASN A 63 11.81 10.85 10.85
C ASN A 63 12.69 9.79 10.17
N GLU A 64 13.53 10.18 9.21
CA GLU A 64 14.49 9.29 8.57
C GLU A 64 15.42 8.64 9.60
N ALA A 65 15.97 9.42 10.53
CA ALA A 65 16.81 8.88 11.61
C ALA A 65 16.05 7.88 12.51
N LYS A 66 14.77 8.12 12.80
CA LYS A 66 13.93 7.18 13.56
C LYS A 66 13.66 5.89 12.78
N ILE A 67 13.41 5.99 11.48
CA ILE A 67 13.20 4.84 10.58
C ILE A 67 14.45 3.95 10.58
N GLU A 68 15.62 4.57 10.36
CA GLU A 68 16.92 3.89 10.38
C GLU A 68 17.21 3.22 11.73
N GLN A 69 16.95 3.92 12.84
CA GLN A 69 17.13 3.35 14.17
C GLN A 69 16.27 2.10 14.38
N ARG A 70 15.00 2.14 13.97
CA ARG A 70 14.09 0.98 14.12
C ARG A 70 14.46 -0.18 13.22
N ARG A 71 14.99 0.12 12.03
CA ARG A 71 15.52 -0.90 11.14
C ARG A 71 16.73 -1.57 11.76
N ALA A 72 17.68 -0.78 12.26
CA ALA A 72 18.89 -1.28 12.91
C ALA A 72 18.61 -2.08 14.20
N SER A 73 17.55 -1.74 14.94
CA SER A 73 17.13 -2.48 16.15
C SER A 73 16.28 -3.72 15.86
N GLY A 74 16.00 -4.05 14.60
CA GLY A 74 15.15 -5.18 14.21
C GLY A 74 13.66 -4.96 14.49
N GLN A 75 13.25 -3.72 14.79
CA GLN A 75 11.86 -3.33 15.09
C GLN A 75 11.06 -2.93 13.83
N MET A 76 11.67 -3.08 12.65
CA MET A 76 11.05 -2.75 11.36
C MET A 76 11.45 -3.79 10.31
N ARG A 77 10.47 -4.32 9.59
CA ARG A 77 10.70 -5.26 8.49
C ARG A 77 11.30 -4.55 7.28
N ASP A 78 11.94 -5.32 6.40
CA ASP A 78 12.61 -4.82 5.19
C ASP A 78 11.62 -4.11 4.26
N ASP A 79 10.48 -4.73 3.98
CA ASP A 79 9.43 -4.19 3.11
C ASP A 79 8.81 -2.91 3.66
N GLU A 80 8.60 -2.88 4.98
CA GLU A 80 8.12 -1.69 5.70
C GLU A 80 9.14 -0.54 5.63
N TYR A 81 10.43 -0.85 5.85
CA TYR A 81 11.51 0.12 5.76
C TYR A 81 11.64 0.72 4.36
N GLU A 82 11.63 -0.11 3.31
CA GLU A 82 11.68 0.35 1.92
C GLU A 82 10.51 1.28 1.60
N ALA A 83 9.30 0.97 2.07
CA ALA A 83 8.13 1.83 1.89
C ALA A 83 8.29 3.19 2.57
N PHE A 84 8.87 3.24 3.78
CA PHE A 84 9.19 4.49 4.46
C PHE A 84 10.24 5.31 3.72
N MET A 85 11.34 4.67 3.30
CA MET A 85 12.43 5.35 2.60
C MET A 85 12.03 5.87 1.23
N GLU A 86 11.13 5.18 0.55
CA GLU A 86 10.55 5.66 -0.71
C GLU A 86 9.79 6.98 -0.52
N ILE A 87 9.01 7.11 0.56
CA ILE A 87 8.31 8.36 0.91
C ILE A 87 9.32 9.47 1.21
N VAL A 88 10.36 9.17 2.00
CA VAL A 88 11.44 10.14 2.32
C VAL A 88 12.13 10.63 1.05
N ARG A 89 12.44 9.71 0.13
CA ARG A 89 13.07 10.01 -1.16
C ARG A 89 12.19 10.90 -2.04
N GLN A 90 10.89 10.64 -2.11
CA GLN A 90 9.93 11.50 -2.82
C GLN A 90 9.91 12.92 -2.25
N ALA A 91 9.83 13.04 -0.92
CA ALA A 91 9.85 14.33 -0.23
C ALA A 91 11.17 15.09 -0.46
N ARG A 92 12.33 14.42 -0.33
CA ARG A 92 13.65 15.01 -0.63
C ARG A 92 13.80 15.41 -2.10
N GLY A 93 13.17 14.68 -3.01
CA GLY A 93 13.09 15.02 -4.43
C GLY A 93 12.22 16.24 -4.74
N GLY A 94 11.58 16.84 -3.72
CA GLY A 94 10.71 18.00 -3.87
C GLY A 94 9.24 17.65 -4.12
N ASP A 95 8.90 16.37 -4.28
CA ASP A 95 7.53 15.89 -4.42
C ASP A 95 6.85 15.69 -3.06
N TRP A 96 6.69 16.80 -2.33
CA TRP A 96 6.07 16.80 -1.01
C TRP A 96 4.62 16.31 -1.03
N ALA A 97 3.87 16.67 -2.08
CA ALA A 97 2.46 16.29 -2.22
C ALA A 97 2.31 14.80 -2.53
N GLY A 98 3.16 14.24 -3.41
CA GLY A 98 3.22 12.81 -3.66
C GLY A 98 3.60 12.03 -2.41
N ALA A 99 4.60 12.50 -1.66
CA ALA A 99 5.03 11.89 -0.41
C ALA A 99 3.91 11.90 0.67
N GLU A 100 3.18 13.00 0.84
CA GLU A 100 2.02 13.04 1.75
C GLU A 100 0.93 12.05 1.32
N GLY A 101 0.63 12.00 0.02
CA GLY A 101 -0.32 11.04 -0.55
C GLY A 101 0.10 9.59 -0.36
N ALA A 102 1.40 9.31 -0.46
CA ALA A 102 1.98 8.00 -0.19
C ALA A 102 1.87 7.64 1.30
N CYS A 103 2.06 8.61 2.22
CA CYS A 103 1.82 8.38 3.65
C CYS A 103 0.37 7.97 3.93
N LEU A 104 -0.58 8.69 3.34
CA LEU A 104 -2.02 8.40 3.47
C LEU A 104 -2.36 7.00 2.95
N LYS A 105 -1.85 6.63 1.78
CA LYS A 105 -2.03 5.29 1.22
C LYS A 105 -1.46 4.23 2.15
N PHE A 106 -0.25 4.43 2.64
CA PHE A 106 0.43 3.49 3.52
C PHE A 106 -0.31 3.32 4.85
N GLN A 107 -0.86 4.40 5.43
CA GLN A 107 -1.75 4.37 6.60
C GLN A 107 -3.04 3.59 6.33
N ASN A 108 -3.69 3.83 5.19
CA ASN A 108 -4.97 3.20 4.85
C ASN A 108 -4.83 1.72 4.48
N SER A 109 -3.65 1.29 4.05
CA SER A 109 -3.35 -0.13 3.79
C SER A 109 -3.22 -0.95 5.08
N GLN A 110 -3.23 -0.31 6.24
CA GLN A 110 -3.17 -1.01 7.52
C GLN A 110 -4.53 -1.55 7.92
N ARG A 111 -4.60 -2.86 8.14
CA ARG A 111 -5.76 -3.50 8.75
C ARG A 111 -5.77 -3.19 10.26
N PRO A 112 -6.89 -2.68 10.82
CA PRO A 112 -7.01 -2.49 12.26
C PRO A 112 -6.75 -3.80 13.01
N THR A 113 -6.00 -3.74 14.11
CA THR A 113 -5.78 -4.90 14.98
C THR A 113 -7.09 -5.34 15.64
N ASP A 114 -7.20 -6.62 15.99
CA ASP A 114 -8.39 -7.15 16.66
C ASP A 114 -8.72 -6.42 17.98
N GLU A 115 -7.69 -5.99 18.71
CA GLU A 115 -7.85 -5.17 19.93
C GLU A 115 -8.47 -3.80 19.63
N GLN A 116 -8.03 -3.15 18.54
CA GLN A 116 -8.60 -1.87 18.11
C GLN A 116 -10.05 -2.04 17.64
N VAL A 117 -10.34 -3.12 16.89
CA VAL A 117 -11.71 -3.45 16.47
C VAL A 117 -12.60 -3.70 17.70
N ALA A 118 -12.09 -4.41 18.71
CA ALA A 118 -12.83 -4.66 19.96
C ALA A 118 -13.13 -3.36 20.72
N LYS A 119 -12.17 -2.44 20.83
CA LYS A 119 -12.37 -1.11 21.46
C LYS A 119 -13.43 -0.29 20.72
N ILE A 120 -13.38 -0.24 19.39
CA ILE A 120 -14.37 0.48 18.58
C ILE A 120 -15.76 -0.12 18.80
N ARG A 121 -15.90 -1.45 18.75
CA ARG A 121 -17.18 -2.12 19.01
C ARG A 121 -17.72 -1.83 20.42
N ALA A 122 -16.85 -1.83 21.43
CA ALA A 122 -17.24 -1.52 22.81
C ALA A 122 -17.68 -0.05 22.99
N PHE A 123 -17.07 0.89 22.27
CA PHE A 123 -17.47 2.29 22.28
C PHE A 123 -18.87 2.50 21.69
N HIS A 124 -19.18 1.83 20.57
CA HIS A 124 -20.48 1.94 19.90
C HIS A 124 -21.61 1.13 20.57
N ALA A 125 -21.28 0.25 21.53
CA ALA A 125 -22.25 -0.54 22.29
C ALA A 125 -22.77 0.19 23.55
N LYS A 126 -22.31 1.41 23.80
CA LYS A 126 -22.64 2.24 24.96
C LYS A 126 -23.53 3.41 24.56
#